data_AF-A0A8X6X2K9-F1
#
_entry.id   AF-A0A8X6X2K9-F1
#
_cell.length_a   1.000
_cell.length_b   1.000
_cell.length_c   1.000
_cell.angle_alpha   90.00
_cell.angle_beta   90.00
_cell.angle_gamma   90.00
#
_symmetry.space_group_name_H-M   'P 1'
#
loop_
_entity.id
_entity.type
_entity.pdbx_description
1 polymer ?
#
loop_
_entity_poly.entity_id
_entity_poly.type
_entity_poly.pdbx_seq_one_letter_code
_entity_poly.pdbx_strand_id
1 'polypeptide(L)'
;MSFRAMGRHLVLDPGRICRKTRRLRGKQALICKKEPEVVTAIGEGSKLGIHECQHQFRFRRWNCTTTKRSLKKVLMTDTRETGFVNAITAAGIIYSITQACSYGQLLDCSCERNAPPAAMSPPPQENAEGRWEWGGCSDNINFGYRKSKEFMDDRFRRRSDLKTLLLTHNYEAGRLAVKKYMKLVYKCHGMSGSCAVKSTWRKLPLFREVGNHLKEKFDGAAKVMPGNDGQGFIPEGATIKPPEKEDIVYTEESPSYCEPDKKTGSLGTQGRHCNHTSIGVDGCELLCCGRGYEAVRRTHRVNCNCRFQYCCEVQCETCDRRHTYSRCL
;
A
#
# COMPACT_ATOMS: atom_id res chain seq x y z
N MET A 1 -20.38 2.40 25.69
CA MET A 1 -20.40 1.72 24.37
C MET A 1 -18.99 1.72 23.78
N SER A 2 -18.39 0.55 23.53
CA SER A 2 -16.99 0.44 23.07
C SER A 2 -16.88 0.84 21.59
N PHE A 3 -16.39 2.05 21.31
CA PHE A 3 -16.25 2.61 19.96
C PHE A 3 -14.91 2.19 19.33
N ARG A 4 -14.92 1.12 18.53
CA ARG A 4 -13.79 0.79 17.65
C ARG A 4 -13.71 1.84 16.52
N ALA A 5 -12.54 2.44 16.32
CA ALA A 5 -12.25 3.29 15.17
C ALA A 5 -12.55 2.52 13.88
N MET A 6 -13.48 3.02 13.05
CA MET A 6 -13.88 2.36 11.80
C MET A 6 -12.76 2.25 10.77
N GLY A 7 -11.67 3.03 10.92
CA GLY A 7 -10.42 2.84 10.18
C GLY A 7 -9.92 1.40 10.21
N ARG A 8 -9.96 0.77 11.39
CA ARG A 8 -9.54 -0.63 11.59
C ARG A 8 -10.48 -1.64 10.92
N HIS A 9 -11.71 -1.23 10.58
CA HIS A 9 -12.68 -2.05 9.84
C HIS A 9 -12.52 -1.92 8.32
N LEU A 10 -12.04 -0.78 7.81
CA LEU A 10 -11.81 -0.54 6.38
C LEU A 10 -10.76 -1.47 5.79
N VAL A 11 -9.71 -1.71 6.58
CA VAL A 11 -8.62 -2.64 6.25
C VAL A 11 -9.12 -4.09 6.13
N LEU A 12 -10.23 -4.44 6.81
CA LEU A 12 -10.72 -5.82 6.89
C LEU A 12 -11.89 -6.12 5.95
N ASP A 13 -12.84 -5.21 5.79
CA ASP A 13 -14.04 -5.40 4.95
C ASP A 13 -14.80 -4.09 4.72
N PRO A 14 -14.65 -3.45 3.54
CA PRO A 14 -15.38 -2.23 3.19
C PRO A 14 -16.90 -2.44 3.06
N GLY A 15 -17.37 -3.62 2.62
CA GLY A 15 -18.80 -3.92 2.49
C GLY A 15 -19.53 -4.00 3.83
N ARG A 16 -18.85 -4.42 4.90
CA ARG A 16 -19.39 -4.37 6.27
C ARG A 16 -19.63 -2.97 6.79
N ILE A 17 -18.89 -1.99 6.28
CA ILE A 17 -19.05 -0.59 6.69
C ILE A 17 -20.37 -0.12 6.11
N CYS A 18 -20.54 -0.14 4.79
CA CYS A 18 -21.77 0.34 4.17
C CYS A 18 -23.03 -0.50 4.54
N ARG A 19 -22.90 -1.80 4.87
CA ARG A 19 -24.03 -2.60 5.39
C ARG A 19 -24.54 -2.16 6.78
N LYS A 20 -23.71 -1.49 7.60
CA LYS A 20 -24.13 -0.96 8.91
C LYS A 20 -24.63 0.49 8.80
N THR A 21 -25.32 0.83 7.73
CA THR A 21 -25.85 2.18 7.43
C THR A 21 -26.59 2.83 8.61
N ARG A 22 -27.35 2.07 9.43
CA ARG A 22 -28.03 2.61 10.63
C ARG A 22 -27.07 3.19 11.69
N ARG A 23 -25.78 2.82 11.69
CA ARG A 23 -24.74 3.33 12.62
C ARG A 23 -23.70 4.22 11.95
N LEU A 24 -23.80 4.45 10.65
CA LEU A 24 -22.98 5.41 9.93
C LEU A 24 -23.66 6.77 9.94
N ARG A 25 -22.89 7.80 10.33
CA ARG A 25 -23.26 9.21 10.28
C ARG A 25 -22.13 9.97 9.59
N GLY A 26 -22.43 11.10 8.96
CA GLY A 26 -21.44 11.93 8.26
C GLY A 26 -21.27 11.59 6.78
N LYS A 27 -20.20 12.11 6.17
CA LYS A 27 -19.85 11.90 4.75
C LYS A 27 -19.65 10.43 4.38
N GLN A 28 -19.17 9.59 5.30
CA GLN A 28 -19.06 8.15 5.04
C GLN A 28 -20.43 7.51 4.72
N ALA A 29 -21.49 7.93 5.43
CA ALA A 29 -22.85 7.44 5.16
C ALA A 29 -23.37 7.96 3.81
N LEU A 30 -22.98 9.18 3.43
CA LEU A 30 -23.35 9.79 2.16
C LEU A 30 -22.72 9.04 0.99
N ILE A 31 -21.41 8.79 1.04
CA ILE A 31 -20.67 8.02 0.02
C ILE A 31 -21.27 6.61 -0.11
N CYS A 32 -21.52 5.93 1.01
CA CYS A 32 -22.15 4.60 0.98
C CYS A 32 -23.54 4.55 0.33
N LYS A 33 -24.30 5.66 0.32
CA LYS A 33 -25.66 5.73 -0.22
C LYS A 33 -25.71 6.29 -1.64
N LYS A 34 -24.88 7.30 -1.92
CA LYS A 34 -24.93 8.09 -3.16
C LYS A 34 -23.89 7.68 -4.19
N GLU A 35 -22.83 6.99 -3.78
CA GLU A 35 -21.66 6.70 -4.63
C GLU A 35 -21.20 5.22 -4.49
N PRO A 36 -22.05 4.23 -4.83
CA PRO A 36 -21.72 2.82 -4.67
C PRO A 36 -20.51 2.36 -5.51
N GLU A 37 -20.28 2.98 -6.68
CA GLU A 37 -19.12 2.72 -7.53
C GLU A 37 -17.82 3.13 -6.83
N VAL A 38 -17.83 4.29 -6.15
CA VAL A 38 -16.69 4.76 -5.35
C VAL A 38 -16.44 3.81 -4.18
N VAL A 39 -17.48 3.29 -3.53
CA VAL A 39 -17.33 2.27 -2.46
C VAL A 39 -16.70 0.99 -2.99
N THR A 40 -17.04 0.59 -4.21
CA THR A 40 -16.46 -0.60 -4.86
C THR A 40 -14.97 -0.40 -5.12
N ALA A 41 -14.59 0.76 -5.67
CA ALA A 41 -13.18 1.14 -5.86
C ALA A 41 -12.42 1.24 -4.53
N ILE A 42 -13.04 1.75 -3.46
CA ILE A 42 -12.45 1.70 -2.11
C ILE A 42 -12.22 0.26 -1.65
N GLY A 43 -13.18 -0.63 -1.94
CA GLY A 43 -13.11 -2.07 -1.72
C GLY A 43 -11.86 -2.72 -2.35
N GLU A 44 -11.66 -2.44 -3.62
CA GLU A 44 -10.54 -2.93 -4.42
C GLU A 44 -9.22 -2.33 -3.95
N GLY A 45 -9.19 -1.02 -3.69
CA GLY A 45 -8.02 -0.32 -3.16
C GLY A 45 -7.55 -0.84 -1.80
N SER A 46 -8.46 -1.14 -0.88
CA SER A 46 -8.11 -1.77 0.40
C SER A 46 -7.47 -3.16 0.20
N LYS A 47 -8.01 -3.97 -0.71
CA LYS A 47 -7.44 -5.29 -1.02
C LYS A 47 -6.06 -5.18 -1.66
N LEU A 48 -5.90 -4.24 -2.59
CA LEU A 48 -4.63 -3.93 -3.24
C LEU A 48 -3.56 -3.55 -2.21
N GLY A 49 -3.90 -2.66 -1.26
CA GLY A 49 -3.00 -2.26 -0.17
C GLY A 49 -2.58 -3.44 0.72
N ILE A 50 -3.51 -4.33 1.05
CA ILE A 50 -3.23 -5.52 1.85
C ILE A 50 -2.35 -6.53 1.10
N HIS A 51 -2.61 -6.75 -0.19
CA HIS A 51 -1.78 -7.65 -0.99
C HIS A 51 -0.34 -7.13 -1.09
N GLU A 52 -0.16 -5.82 -1.28
CA GLU A 52 1.16 -5.22 -1.27
C GLU A 52 1.81 -5.27 0.12
N CYS A 53 1.05 -5.12 1.19
CA CYS A 53 1.56 -5.31 2.55
C CYS A 53 2.09 -6.72 2.78
N GLN A 54 1.36 -7.75 2.35
CA GLN A 54 1.81 -9.15 2.40
C GLN A 54 3.08 -9.35 1.57
N HIS A 55 3.13 -8.73 0.40
CA HIS A 55 4.33 -8.76 -0.44
C HIS A 55 5.53 -8.14 0.29
N GLN A 56 5.42 -6.90 0.79
CA GLN A 56 6.52 -6.18 1.45
C GLN A 56 7.03 -6.90 2.71
N PHE A 57 6.14 -7.59 3.44
CA PHE A 57 6.47 -8.26 4.70
C PHE A 57 6.63 -9.78 4.58
N ARG A 58 6.62 -10.35 3.38
CA ARG A 58 6.65 -11.81 3.14
C ARG A 58 7.80 -12.56 3.84
N PHE A 59 8.92 -11.87 4.07
CA PHE A 59 10.10 -12.44 4.72
C PHE A 59 10.35 -11.90 6.14
N ARG A 60 9.51 -11.01 6.67
CA ARG A 60 9.60 -10.52 8.06
C ARG A 60 8.83 -11.45 9.00
N ARG A 61 9.17 -11.47 10.30
CA ARG A 61 8.47 -12.27 11.34
C ARG A 61 6.96 -12.00 11.36
N TRP A 62 6.57 -10.74 11.31
CA TRP A 62 5.21 -10.34 10.96
C TRP A 62 5.09 -10.19 9.44
N ASN A 63 4.17 -10.92 8.82
CA ASN A 63 4.02 -11.02 7.36
C ASN A 63 2.72 -10.42 6.80
N CYS A 64 2.08 -9.53 7.57
CA CYS A 64 0.82 -8.89 7.18
C CYS A 64 -0.33 -9.86 6.83
N THR A 65 -0.36 -11.04 7.48
CA THR A 65 -1.45 -12.01 7.31
C THR A 65 -2.78 -11.48 7.83
N THR A 66 -3.84 -11.66 7.05
CA THR A 66 -5.18 -11.10 7.30
C THR A 66 -6.11 -12.02 8.08
N THR A 67 -5.58 -13.06 8.74
CA THR A 67 -6.35 -13.96 9.57
C THR A 67 -7.20 -13.13 10.55
N LYS A 68 -8.54 -13.27 10.50
CA LYS A 68 -9.51 -12.27 11.04
C LYS A 68 -9.24 -11.76 12.46
N ARG A 69 -8.59 -12.55 13.30
CA ARG A 69 -8.23 -12.18 14.68
C ARG A 69 -6.82 -11.58 14.80
N SER A 70 -5.84 -11.98 13.99
CA SER A 70 -4.45 -11.49 14.08
C SER A 70 -4.36 -10.03 13.65
N LEU A 71 -4.71 -9.73 12.39
CA LEU A 71 -4.57 -8.37 11.85
C LEU A 71 -5.40 -7.35 12.63
N LYS A 72 -6.60 -7.75 13.08
CA LYS A 72 -7.43 -6.91 13.94
C LYS A 72 -6.75 -6.57 15.27
N LYS A 73 -5.97 -7.49 15.86
CA LYS A 73 -5.26 -7.25 17.12
C LYS A 73 -4.07 -6.34 16.91
N VAL A 74 -3.28 -6.57 15.85
CA VAL A 74 -2.19 -5.68 15.44
C VAL A 74 -2.70 -4.28 15.20
N LEU A 75 -3.75 -4.12 14.40
CA LEU A 75 -4.37 -2.81 14.16
C LEU A 75 -4.93 -2.15 15.42
N MET A 76 -5.10 -2.88 16.54
CA MET A 76 -5.61 -2.29 17.77
C MET A 76 -4.53 -1.57 18.60
N THR A 77 -3.27 -1.93 18.37
CA THR A 77 -2.06 -1.33 18.96
C THR A 77 -1.40 -0.40 17.96
N ASP A 78 -0.88 0.74 18.41
CA ASP A 78 -0.32 1.77 17.52
C ASP A 78 1.19 1.53 17.33
N THR A 79 1.51 0.34 16.81
CA THR A 79 2.87 -0.10 16.47
C THR A 79 3.28 0.36 15.08
N ARG A 80 4.57 0.20 14.77
CA ARG A 80 5.13 0.52 13.45
C ARG A 80 4.41 -0.20 12.31
N GLU A 81 4.05 -1.47 12.50
CA GLU A 81 3.29 -2.29 11.53
C GLU A 81 1.91 -1.69 11.26
N THR A 82 1.22 -1.23 12.31
CA THR A 82 -0.08 -0.57 12.17
C THR A 82 0.04 0.72 11.38
N GLY A 83 1.08 1.52 11.62
CA GLY A 83 1.37 2.73 10.84
C GLY A 83 1.50 2.44 9.34
N PHE A 84 2.29 1.42 8.98
CA PHE A 84 2.43 1.00 7.58
C PHE A 84 1.11 0.49 6.98
N VAL A 85 0.35 -0.35 7.69
CA VAL A 85 -0.93 -0.87 7.18
C VAL A 85 -1.91 0.27 6.92
N ASN A 86 -1.96 1.28 7.79
CA ASN A 86 -2.79 2.46 7.59
C ASN A 86 -2.35 3.23 6.33
N ALA A 87 -1.05 3.48 6.18
CA ALA A 87 -0.51 4.19 5.02
C ALA A 87 -0.76 3.45 3.70
N ILE A 88 -0.43 2.16 3.61
CA ILE A 88 -0.61 1.38 2.38
C ILE A 88 -2.10 1.17 2.02
N THR A 89 -2.99 1.13 3.01
CA THR A 89 -4.43 1.09 2.77
C THR A 89 -4.93 2.42 2.18
N ALA A 90 -4.51 3.56 2.74
CA ALA A 90 -4.86 4.87 2.20
C ALA A 90 -4.32 5.08 0.78
N ALA A 91 -3.08 4.63 0.54
CA ALA A 91 -2.46 4.62 -0.77
C ALA A 91 -3.25 3.76 -1.78
N GLY A 92 -3.62 2.53 -1.39
CA GLY A 92 -4.40 1.62 -2.24
C GLY A 92 -5.77 2.19 -2.60
N ILE A 93 -6.45 2.84 -1.64
CA ILE A 93 -7.74 3.49 -1.89
C ILE A 93 -7.62 4.62 -2.92
N ILE A 94 -6.63 5.50 -2.78
CA ILE A 94 -6.42 6.59 -3.75
C ILE A 94 -6.08 6.03 -5.12
N TYR A 95 -5.18 5.04 -5.16
CA TYR A 95 -4.78 4.38 -6.39
C TYR A 95 -5.98 3.84 -7.16
N SER A 96 -6.82 3.05 -6.48
CA SER A 96 -7.98 2.41 -7.10
C SER A 96 -9.06 3.41 -7.53
N ILE A 97 -9.35 4.45 -6.73
CA ILE A 97 -10.33 5.48 -7.11
C ILE A 97 -9.83 6.28 -8.31
N THR A 98 -8.56 6.71 -8.29
CA THR A 98 -7.97 7.47 -9.40
C THR A 98 -7.91 6.63 -10.68
N GLN A 99 -7.58 5.34 -10.57
CA GLN A 99 -7.58 4.43 -11.72
C GLN A 99 -9.00 4.22 -12.29
N ALA A 100 -9.99 3.95 -11.43
CA ALA A 100 -11.39 3.81 -11.84
C ALA A 100 -11.90 5.08 -12.54
N CYS A 101 -11.48 6.25 -12.06
CA CYS A 101 -11.78 7.53 -12.69
C CYS A 101 -11.22 7.62 -14.12
N SER A 102 -9.93 7.31 -14.28
CA SER A 102 -9.26 7.35 -15.58
C SER A 102 -9.79 6.34 -16.59
N TYR A 103 -10.37 5.23 -16.12
CA TYR A 103 -11.04 4.24 -16.95
C TYR A 103 -12.50 4.59 -17.26
N GLY A 104 -13.01 5.73 -16.77
CA GLY A 104 -14.39 6.14 -17.01
C GLY A 104 -15.43 5.30 -16.27
N GLN A 105 -15.03 4.60 -15.20
CA GLN A 105 -15.94 3.79 -14.37
C GLN A 105 -16.73 4.63 -13.36
N LEU A 106 -16.28 5.87 -13.11
CA LEU A 106 -16.90 6.81 -12.19
C LEU A 106 -17.47 8.00 -12.97
N LEU A 107 -18.76 8.29 -12.79
CA LEU A 107 -19.46 9.35 -13.52
C LEU A 107 -19.08 10.77 -13.03
N ASP A 108 -18.75 10.90 -11.75
CA ASP A 108 -18.48 12.20 -11.09
C ASP A 108 -17.06 12.75 -11.31
N CYS A 109 -16.30 12.15 -12.24
CA CYS A 109 -14.93 12.55 -12.47
C CYS A 109 -14.51 12.33 -13.93
N SER A 110 -13.41 12.97 -14.30
CA SER A 110 -12.79 12.82 -15.61
C SER A 110 -11.28 12.95 -15.51
N CYS A 111 -10.58 12.54 -16.58
CA CYS A 111 -9.15 12.72 -16.72
C CYS A 111 -8.76 14.20 -16.54
N GLU A 112 -7.62 14.45 -15.92
CA GLU A 112 -7.08 15.80 -15.78
C GLU A 112 -6.64 16.31 -17.16
N ARG A 113 -7.30 17.37 -17.67
CA ARG A 113 -7.00 17.92 -19.01
C ARG A 113 -5.91 18.98 -18.99
N ASN A 114 -5.61 19.55 -17.83
CA ASN A 114 -4.64 20.64 -17.72
C ASN A 114 -3.22 20.09 -17.74
N ALA A 115 -2.33 20.75 -18.50
CA ALA A 115 -0.91 20.50 -18.39
C ALA A 115 -0.43 20.89 -16.98
N PRO A 116 0.53 20.13 -16.38
CA PRO A 116 1.14 20.52 -15.12
C PRO A 116 1.81 21.90 -15.27
N PRO A 117 1.89 22.68 -14.19
CA PRO A 117 2.60 23.96 -14.22
C PRO A 117 4.05 23.76 -14.70
N ALA A 118 4.60 24.75 -15.42
CA ALA A 118 5.88 24.65 -16.13
C ALA A 118 7.07 24.18 -15.26
N ALA A 119 7.01 24.40 -13.94
CA ALA A 119 8.01 23.93 -12.96
C ALA A 119 8.05 22.39 -12.76
N MET A 120 7.00 21.67 -13.19
CA MET A 120 6.91 20.20 -13.17
C MET A 120 7.01 19.58 -14.57
N SER A 121 7.15 20.41 -15.61
CA SER A 121 7.50 19.94 -16.94
C SER A 121 8.91 19.35 -16.88
N PRO A 122 9.19 18.25 -17.60
CA PRO A 122 10.57 17.78 -17.72
C PRO A 122 11.42 18.96 -18.24
N PRO A 123 12.63 19.18 -17.71
CA PRO A 123 13.53 20.17 -18.28
C PRO A 123 13.64 19.90 -19.78
N PRO A 124 13.71 20.94 -20.63
CA PRO A 124 13.98 20.74 -22.04
C PRO A 124 15.27 19.93 -22.13
N GLN A 125 15.16 18.64 -22.47
CA GLN A 125 16.35 17.83 -22.68
C GLN A 125 17.07 18.49 -23.86
N GLU A 126 18.35 18.84 -23.68
CA GLU A 126 19.18 19.53 -24.67
C GLU A 126 19.27 18.78 -26.02
N ASN A 127 18.81 17.52 -26.07
CA ASN A 127 18.69 16.68 -27.27
C ASN A 127 17.26 16.17 -27.55
N ALA A 128 16.21 16.92 -27.17
CA ALA A 128 14.83 16.58 -27.52
C ALA A 128 14.53 16.98 -28.98
N GLU A 129 15.06 16.21 -29.93
CA GLU A 129 14.58 16.22 -31.31
C GLU A 129 13.12 15.73 -31.34
N GLY A 130 12.18 16.66 -31.21
CA GLY A 130 10.76 16.39 -31.38
C GLY A 130 9.84 17.29 -30.56
N ARG A 131 8.79 17.79 -31.22
CA ARG A 131 7.72 18.54 -30.58
C ARG A 131 6.97 17.60 -29.63
N TRP A 132 6.84 17.97 -28.36
CA TRP A 132 6.02 17.26 -27.41
C TRP A 132 4.76 18.06 -27.11
N GLU A 133 3.62 17.36 -27.03
CA GLU A 133 2.33 17.97 -26.75
C GLU A 133 1.69 17.26 -25.56
N TRP A 134 1.00 18.02 -24.70
CA TRP A 134 0.21 17.43 -23.64
C TRP A 134 -1.02 16.76 -24.27
N GLY A 135 -1.23 15.47 -23.96
CA GLY A 135 -2.31 14.69 -24.58
C GLY A 135 -2.81 13.58 -23.68
N GLY A 136 -3.52 12.60 -24.25
CA GLY A 136 -3.97 11.41 -23.53
C GLY A 136 -4.93 11.67 -22.35
N CYS A 137 -5.01 10.70 -21.43
CA CYS A 137 -5.80 10.78 -20.21
C CYS A 137 -4.86 10.81 -19.00
N SER A 138 -4.66 12.00 -18.43
CA SER A 138 -3.93 12.13 -17.18
C SER A 138 -4.78 11.70 -16.00
N ASP A 139 -4.17 10.89 -15.13
CA ASP A 139 -4.85 10.33 -13.96
C ASP A 139 -5.20 11.41 -12.94
N ASN A 140 -6.49 11.55 -12.62
CA ASN A 140 -6.98 12.58 -11.70
C ASN A 140 -6.73 12.19 -10.23
N ILE A 141 -5.47 12.36 -9.80
CA ILE A 141 -5.05 12.03 -8.44
C ILE A 141 -5.75 12.88 -7.38
N ASN A 142 -6.09 14.13 -7.72
CA ASN A 142 -6.72 15.06 -6.78
C ASN A 142 -8.15 14.61 -6.43
N PHE A 143 -8.88 14.05 -7.39
CA PHE A 143 -10.16 13.41 -7.16
C PHE A 143 -10.03 12.22 -6.18
N GLY A 144 -9.10 11.30 -6.45
CA GLY A 144 -8.85 10.13 -5.58
C GLY A 144 -8.44 10.55 -4.16
N TYR A 145 -7.52 11.51 -4.05
CA TYR A 145 -7.08 12.08 -2.77
C TYR A 145 -8.27 12.65 -1.97
N ARG A 146 -9.12 13.46 -2.63
CA ARG A 146 -10.30 14.06 -1.97
C ARG A 146 -11.30 13.00 -1.51
N LYS A 147 -11.61 12.01 -2.34
CA LYS A 147 -12.55 10.93 -1.97
C LYS A 147 -12.00 10.04 -0.85
N SER A 148 -10.71 9.71 -0.88
CA SER A 148 -10.04 9.01 0.22
C SER A 148 -10.12 9.80 1.52
N LYS A 149 -9.89 11.12 1.47
CA LYS A 149 -10.02 12.03 2.62
C LYS A 149 -11.44 12.12 3.16
N GLU A 150 -12.41 12.32 2.28
CA GLU A 150 -13.83 12.36 2.64
C GLU A 150 -14.31 11.04 3.25
N PHE A 151 -13.78 9.90 2.79
CA PHE A 151 -14.20 8.60 3.29
C PHE A 151 -13.44 8.17 4.55
N MET A 152 -12.13 8.34 4.64
CA MET A 152 -11.35 7.82 5.77
C MET A 152 -11.35 8.79 6.97
N ASP A 153 -11.43 10.11 6.73
CA ASP A 153 -11.20 11.12 7.78
C ASP A 153 -12.50 11.68 8.40
N ASP A 154 -13.67 11.36 7.82
CA ASP A 154 -14.99 11.95 8.16
C ASP A 154 -15.34 11.98 9.66
N ARG A 155 -14.97 10.92 10.40
CA ARG A 155 -15.32 10.79 11.83
C ARG A 155 -14.27 11.34 12.78
N PHE A 156 -13.13 11.80 12.28
CA PHE A 156 -12.00 12.21 13.08
C PHE A 156 -11.89 13.73 13.27
N ARG A 157 -12.65 14.52 12.49
CA ARG A 157 -12.68 16.00 12.57
C ARG A 157 -13.11 16.59 13.93
N ARG A 158 -13.66 15.78 14.84
CA ARG A 158 -14.16 16.23 16.16
C ARG A 158 -13.40 15.63 17.35
N ARG A 159 -12.29 14.91 17.11
CA ARG A 159 -11.51 14.26 18.17
C ARG A 159 -10.03 14.63 18.05
N SER A 160 -9.46 15.05 19.17
CA SER A 160 -8.04 15.40 19.32
C SER A 160 -7.26 14.30 20.07
N ASP A 161 -7.75 13.06 20.10
CA ASP A 161 -7.01 11.97 20.76
C ASP A 161 -5.76 11.59 19.93
N LEU A 162 -4.66 11.30 20.62
CA LEU A 162 -3.38 10.92 20.02
C LEU A 162 -3.54 9.82 18.96
N LYS A 163 -4.34 8.79 19.24
CA LYS A 163 -4.57 7.68 18.30
C LYS A 163 -5.19 8.17 16.99
N THR A 164 -6.13 9.10 17.05
CA THR A 164 -6.72 9.73 15.87
C THR A 164 -5.71 10.57 15.09
N LEU A 165 -4.83 11.31 15.78
CA LEU A 165 -3.77 12.10 15.14
C LEU A 165 -2.78 11.20 14.37
N LEU A 166 -2.29 10.13 15.01
CA LEU A 166 -1.38 9.16 14.37
C LEU A 166 -2.04 8.46 13.18
N LEU A 167 -3.31 8.06 13.34
CA LEU A 167 -4.06 7.41 12.27
C LEU A 167 -4.19 8.33 11.05
N THR A 168 -4.56 9.59 11.28
CA THR A 168 -4.74 10.58 10.21
C THR A 168 -3.40 10.92 9.54
N HIS A 169 -2.33 11.05 10.32
CA HIS A 169 -0.98 11.27 9.79
C HIS A 169 -0.52 10.12 8.89
N ASN A 170 -0.62 8.87 9.37
CA ASN A 170 -0.23 7.70 8.59
C ASN A 170 -1.08 7.52 7.33
N TYR A 171 -2.38 7.84 7.38
CA TYR A 171 -3.19 7.90 6.17
C TYR A 171 -2.64 8.94 5.19
N GLU A 172 -2.36 10.15 5.65
CA GLU A 172 -1.81 11.22 4.83
C GLU A 172 -0.48 10.85 4.18
N ALA A 173 0.43 10.22 4.93
CA ALA A 173 1.70 9.70 4.39
C ALA A 173 1.47 8.74 3.21
N GLY A 174 0.51 7.82 3.35
CA GLY A 174 0.05 6.93 2.28
C GLY A 174 -0.51 7.68 1.07
N ARG A 175 -1.31 8.73 1.31
CA ARG A 175 -1.88 9.56 0.22
C ARG A 175 -0.81 10.31 -0.55
N LEU A 176 0.12 10.91 0.16
CA LEU A 176 1.21 11.68 -0.41
C LEU A 176 2.18 10.80 -1.18
N ALA A 177 2.43 9.56 -0.73
CA ALA A 177 3.25 8.60 -1.47
C ALA A 177 2.74 8.40 -2.91
N VAL A 178 1.43 8.15 -3.11
CA VAL A 178 0.88 8.00 -4.47
C VAL A 178 0.98 9.29 -5.27
N LYS A 179 0.66 10.43 -4.65
CA LYS A 179 0.64 11.73 -5.33
C LYS A 179 2.02 12.23 -5.74
N LYS A 180 3.03 12.00 -4.90
CA LYS A 180 4.42 12.43 -5.11
C LYS A 180 5.11 11.63 -6.22
N TYR A 181 4.84 10.32 -6.28
CA TYR A 181 5.48 9.42 -7.23
C TYR A 181 4.69 9.20 -8.53
N MET A 182 3.75 10.09 -8.88
CA MET A 182 3.14 10.08 -10.21
C MET A 182 4.20 10.30 -11.29
N LYS A 183 4.08 9.55 -12.39
CA LYS A 183 5.06 9.56 -13.48
C LYS A 183 4.49 10.24 -14.72
N LEU A 184 5.38 10.88 -15.46
CA LEU A 184 5.12 11.36 -16.80
C LEU A 184 5.39 10.20 -17.76
N VAL A 185 4.38 9.81 -18.53
CA VAL A 185 4.49 8.81 -19.57
C VAL A 185 4.29 9.47 -20.93
N TYR A 186 4.82 8.84 -21.97
CA TYR A 186 4.74 9.35 -23.33
C TYR A 186 4.40 8.24 -24.32
N LYS A 187 3.78 8.64 -25.43
CA LYS A 187 3.58 7.80 -26.61
C LYS A 187 4.13 8.52 -27.83
N CYS A 188 4.87 7.79 -28.65
CA CYS A 188 5.46 8.27 -29.88
C CYS A 188 4.52 8.00 -31.07
N HIS A 189 4.37 8.99 -31.93
CA HIS A 189 3.43 9.01 -33.05
C HIS A 189 4.10 9.30 -34.40
N GLY A 190 5.43 9.39 -34.45
CA GLY A 190 6.17 9.64 -35.68
C GLY A 190 6.12 8.47 -36.65
N MET A 191 6.55 8.73 -37.90
CA MET A 191 6.62 7.72 -38.97
C MET A 191 7.37 6.48 -38.49
N SER A 192 6.83 5.30 -38.75
CA SER A 192 7.37 4.00 -38.33
C SER A 192 7.61 3.85 -36.80
N GLY A 193 6.87 4.59 -35.97
CA GLY A 193 7.02 4.54 -34.51
C GLY A 193 8.12 5.44 -33.94
N SER A 194 8.69 6.32 -34.76
CA SER A 194 9.67 7.32 -34.30
C SER A 194 9.07 8.32 -33.30
N CYS A 195 9.91 8.91 -32.45
CA CYS A 195 9.50 9.87 -31.41
C CYS A 195 9.57 11.34 -31.85
N ALA A 196 9.62 11.61 -33.16
CA ALA A 196 9.64 12.97 -33.72
C ALA A 196 8.43 13.82 -33.29
N VAL A 197 7.29 13.17 -33.08
CA VAL A 197 6.11 13.75 -32.40
C VAL A 197 5.74 12.80 -31.26
N LYS A 198 5.58 13.35 -30.06
CA LYS A 198 5.16 12.56 -28.88
C LYS A 198 4.11 13.28 -28.06
N SER A 199 3.15 12.52 -27.57
CA SER A 199 2.15 13.01 -26.61
C SER A 199 2.52 12.54 -25.21
N THR A 200 2.40 13.43 -24.22
CA THR A 200 2.76 13.14 -22.82
C THR A 200 1.57 13.34 -21.89
N TRP A 201 1.49 12.53 -20.83
CA TRP A 201 0.46 12.65 -19.79
C TRP A 201 0.93 12.07 -18.47
N ARG A 202 0.21 12.38 -17.38
CA ARG A 202 0.53 11.86 -16.05
C ARG A 202 -0.20 10.55 -15.77
N LYS A 203 0.54 9.56 -15.29
CA LYS A 203 0.01 8.27 -14.86
C LYS A 203 0.42 7.95 -13.44
N LEU A 204 -0.44 7.19 -12.76
CA LEU A 204 -0.12 6.51 -11.51
C LEU A 204 1.14 5.63 -11.70
N PRO A 205 2.02 5.55 -10.69
CA PRO A 205 3.15 4.63 -10.73
C PRO A 205 2.68 3.17 -10.67
N LEU A 206 3.61 2.22 -10.80
CA LEU A 206 3.30 0.85 -10.41
C LEU A 206 3.05 0.82 -8.90
N PHE A 207 1.97 0.18 -8.44
CA PHE A 207 1.65 0.15 -7.00
C PHE A 207 2.77 -0.49 -6.15
N ARG A 208 3.56 -1.38 -6.76
CA ARG A 208 4.78 -1.94 -6.14
C ARG A 208 5.79 -0.87 -5.75
N GLU A 209 5.96 0.18 -6.57
CA GLU A 209 6.89 1.28 -6.27
C GLU A 209 6.40 2.08 -5.07
N VAL A 210 5.09 2.34 -4.98
CA VAL A 210 4.46 2.97 -3.80
C VAL A 210 4.70 2.12 -2.56
N GLY A 211 4.54 0.79 -2.67
CA GLY A 211 4.83 -0.16 -1.60
C GLY A 211 6.28 -0.11 -1.13
N ASN A 212 7.24 -0.04 -2.07
CA ASN A 212 8.66 0.08 -1.76
C ASN A 212 8.98 1.39 -1.02
N HIS A 213 8.47 2.52 -1.50
CA HIS A 213 8.70 3.82 -0.83
C HIS A 213 8.08 3.87 0.57
N LEU A 214 6.87 3.35 0.74
CA LEU A 214 6.27 3.25 2.07
C LEU A 214 7.05 2.27 2.97
N LYS A 215 7.70 1.25 2.39
CA LYS A 215 8.52 0.30 3.13
C LYS A 215 9.82 0.93 3.64
N GLU A 216 10.42 1.82 2.85
CA GLU A 216 11.55 2.67 3.28
C GLU A 216 11.12 3.58 4.43
N LYS A 217 9.96 4.25 4.30
CA LYS A 217 9.39 5.08 5.39
C LYS A 217 9.05 4.27 6.64
N PHE A 218 8.72 2.99 6.50
CA PHE A 218 8.52 2.09 7.64
C PHE A 218 9.84 1.76 8.34
N ASP A 219 10.93 1.50 7.61
CA ASP A 219 12.23 1.20 8.24
C ASP A 219 12.76 2.41 9.03
N GLY A 220 12.52 3.62 8.53
CA GLY A 220 12.85 4.89 9.18
C GLY A 220 11.72 5.53 10.01
N ALA A 221 10.68 4.78 10.38
CA ALA A 221 9.52 5.32 11.10
C ALA A 221 9.90 5.92 12.47
N ALA A 222 9.24 7.03 12.85
CA ALA A 222 9.53 7.75 14.08
C ALA A 222 8.58 7.34 15.22
N LYS A 223 9.14 7.05 16.40
CA LYS A 223 8.36 6.89 17.64
C LYS A 223 8.05 8.27 18.22
N VAL A 224 6.79 8.53 18.50
CA VAL A 224 6.30 9.84 18.93
C VAL A 224 5.54 9.74 20.25
N MET A 225 5.38 10.87 20.93
CA MET A 225 4.62 11.06 22.16
C MET A 225 3.66 12.25 22.02
N PRO A 226 2.59 12.36 22.83
CA PRO A 226 1.74 13.55 22.86
C PRO A 226 2.56 14.83 23.05
N GLY A 227 2.27 15.85 22.25
CA GLY A 227 2.82 17.18 22.44
C GLY A 227 2.25 17.86 23.68
N ASN A 228 3.03 18.77 24.28
CA ASN A 228 2.62 19.54 25.45
C ASN A 228 1.43 20.48 25.17
N ASP A 229 1.19 20.82 23.90
CA ASP A 229 0.10 21.66 23.42
C ASP A 229 -1.25 20.91 23.33
N GLY A 230 -1.25 19.59 23.49
CA GLY A 230 -2.44 18.74 23.33
C GLY A 230 -3.01 18.70 21.91
N GLN A 231 -2.33 19.31 20.94
CA GLN A 231 -2.77 19.39 19.54
C GLN A 231 -1.86 18.61 18.58
N GLY A 232 -0.62 18.32 18.99
CA GLY A 232 0.36 17.60 18.19
C GLY A 232 0.96 16.38 18.85
N PHE A 233 1.98 15.85 18.20
CA PHE A 233 2.89 14.85 18.74
C PHE A 233 4.32 15.27 18.44
N ILE A 234 5.23 14.89 19.33
CA ILE A 234 6.65 15.17 19.25
C ILE A 234 7.43 13.86 19.19
N PRO A 235 8.59 13.81 18.53
CA PRO A 235 9.43 12.62 18.58
C PRO A 235 9.87 12.31 20.02
N GLU A 236 10.01 11.02 20.36
CA GLU A 236 10.42 10.60 21.71
C GLU A 236 11.87 10.99 22.03
N GLY A 237 12.74 11.03 21.01
CA GLY A 237 14.15 11.42 21.16
C GLY A 237 14.39 12.89 20.83
N ALA A 238 15.12 13.60 21.71
CA ALA A 238 15.43 15.03 21.54
C ALA A 238 16.32 15.34 20.31
N THR A 239 17.09 14.36 19.82
CA THR A 239 17.93 14.48 18.62
C THR A 239 17.24 14.04 17.33
N ILE A 240 16.02 13.52 17.43
CA ILE A 240 15.25 13.03 16.29
C ILE A 240 14.55 14.22 15.65
N LYS A 241 14.72 14.38 14.33
CA LYS A 241 14.02 15.42 13.57
C LYS A 241 12.50 15.19 13.66
N PRO A 242 11.69 16.25 13.80
CA PRO A 242 10.24 16.11 13.73
C PRO A 242 9.81 15.43 12.42
N PRO A 243 8.88 14.44 12.47
CA PRO A 243 8.46 13.70 11.30
C PRO A 243 7.74 14.60 10.29
N GLU A 244 8.06 14.43 9.01
CA GLU A 244 7.37 15.09 7.90
C GLU A 244 6.02 14.42 7.62
N LYS A 245 5.20 15.01 6.72
CA LYS A 245 3.87 14.47 6.40
C LYS A 245 3.93 13.13 5.67
N GLU A 246 5.05 12.82 5.03
CA GLU A 246 5.32 11.56 4.33
C GLU A 246 5.90 10.47 5.22
N ASP A 247 6.24 10.78 6.47
CA ASP A 247 6.83 9.82 7.40
C ASP A 247 5.76 8.97 8.08
N ILE A 248 6.15 7.76 8.51
CA ILE A 248 5.28 6.88 9.28
C ILE A 248 5.59 7.08 10.76
N VAL A 249 4.55 7.27 11.56
CA VAL A 249 4.66 7.51 13.01
C VAL A 249 3.96 6.44 13.82
N TYR A 250 4.51 6.13 14.99
CA TYR A 250 3.96 5.15 15.93
C TYR A 250 4.25 5.55 17.38
N THR A 251 3.55 4.93 18.34
CA THR A 251 3.75 5.21 19.78
C THR A 251 4.13 3.96 20.57
N GLU A 252 3.60 2.80 20.18
CA GLU A 252 3.80 1.55 20.92
C GLU A 252 4.88 0.71 20.24
N GLU A 253 5.72 0.03 21.04
CA GLU A 253 6.75 -0.86 20.50
C GLU A 253 6.15 -2.15 19.94
N SER A 254 6.74 -2.63 18.85
CA SER A 254 6.30 -3.85 18.19
C SER A 254 6.58 -5.06 19.11
N PRO A 255 5.59 -5.92 19.35
CA PRO A 255 5.77 -7.11 20.17
C PRO A 255 6.68 -8.14 19.47
N SER A 256 7.12 -9.15 20.22
CA SER A 256 7.79 -10.30 19.60
C SER A 256 6.79 -11.09 18.76
N TYR A 257 7.09 -11.25 17.46
CA TYR A 257 6.32 -12.04 16.52
C TYR A 257 6.82 -13.48 16.36
N CYS A 258 7.76 -13.92 17.21
CA CYS A 258 8.38 -15.25 17.13
C CYS A 258 7.42 -16.38 17.51
N GLU A 259 6.66 -16.17 18.58
CA GLU A 259 5.73 -17.14 19.15
C GLU A 259 4.27 -16.74 18.87
N PRO A 260 3.35 -17.71 18.78
CA PRO A 260 1.93 -17.42 18.62
C PRO A 260 1.36 -16.77 19.89
N ASP A 261 0.82 -15.56 19.74
CA ASP A 261 0.17 -14.84 20.84
C ASP A 261 -1.15 -14.19 20.38
N LYS A 262 -2.25 -14.62 21.01
CA LYS A 262 -3.60 -14.14 20.73
C LYS A 262 -3.84 -12.70 21.19
N LYS A 263 -3.04 -12.17 22.14
CA LYS A 263 -3.18 -10.80 22.66
C LYS A 263 -2.63 -9.79 21.65
N THR A 264 -1.40 -10.00 21.19
CA THR A 264 -0.73 -9.19 20.16
C THR A 264 -1.22 -9.49 18.75
N GLY A 265 -1.77 -10.69 18.52
CA GLY A 265 -2.16 -11.15 17.20
C GLY A 265 -1.01 -11.80 16.43
N SER A 266 0.11 -12.12 17.08
CA SER A 266 1.18 -12.90 16.49
C SER A 266 0.72 -14.32 16.16
N LEU A 267 1.06 -14.81 14.97
CA LEU A 267 0.85 -16.21 14.57
C LEU A 267 2.06 -17.10 14.86
N GLY A 268 3.19 -16.50 15.27
CA GLY A 268 4.49 -17.16 15.36
C GLY A 268 5.16 -17.36 13.99
N THR A 269 6.40 -17.84 14.03
CA THR A 269 7.21 -18.11 12.82
C THR A 269 7.43 -19.59 12.53
N GLN A 270 6.91 -20.48 13.38
CA GLN A 270 6.98 -21.93 13.18
C GLN A 270 6.36 -22.34 11.83
N GLY A 271 7.04 -23.26 11.13
CA GLY A 271 6.60 -23.76 9.83
C GLY A 271 6.78 -22.79 8.65
N ARG A 272 7.37 -21.61 8.87
CA ARG A 272 7.64 -20.65 7.79
C ARG A 272 8.88 -21.03 6.99
N HIS A 273 8.84 -20.73 5.70
CA HIS A 273 9.98 -20.87 4.82
C HIS A 273 10.99 -19.76 5.10
N CYS A 274 12.25 -20.13 5.23
CA CYS A 274 13.38 -19.24 5.44
C CYS A 274 14.50 -19.53 4.45
N ASN A 275 15.43 -18.59 4.30
CA ASN A 275 16.62 -18.76 3.49
C ASN A 275 17.83 -19.02 4.40
N HIS A 276 18.43 -20.22 4.32
CA HIS A 276 19.57 -20.54 5.20
C HIS A 276 20.86 -19.84 4.77
N THR A 277 20.97 -19.37 3.52
CA THR A 277 22.16 -18.64 3.04
C THR A 277 22.09 -17.15 3.30
N SER A 278 20.92 -16.61 3.68
CA SER A 278 20.76 -15.18 3.96
C SER A 278 21.04 -14.87 5.42
N ILE A 279 21.80 -13.79 5.64
CA ILE A 279 22.04 -13.19 6.96
C ILE A 279 20.97 -12.12 7.28
N GLY A 280 20.15 -11.76 6.28
CA GLY A 280 19.12 -10.74 6.41
C GLY A 280 17.86 -11.22 7.13
N VAL A 281 16.81 -10.40 7.06
CA VAL A 281 15.51 -10.69 7.72
C VAL A 281 14.80 -11.95 7.19
N ASP A 282 15.12 -12.36 5.96
CA ASP A 282 14.68 -13.60 5.32
C ASP A 282 15.51 -14.82 5.75
N GLY A 283 16.62 -14.57 6.47
CA GLY A 283 17.53 -15.57 7.02
C GLY A 283 16.85 -16.47 8.05
N CYS A 284 17.21 -17.76 8.05
CA CYS A 284 16.65 -18.71 9.02
C CYS A 284 17.00 -18.36 10.48
N GLU A 285 18.16 -17.78 10.73
CA GLU A 285 18.57 -17.37 12.09
C GLU A 285 17.60 -16.31 12.67
N LEU A 286 17.32 -15.26 11.90
CA LEU A 286 16.44 -14.18 12.31
C LEU A 286 14.96 -14.57 12.24
N LEU A 287 14.52 -15.26 11.19
CA LEU A 287 13.10 -15.60 11.00
C LEU A 287 12.63 -16.70 11.95
N CYS A 288 13.46 -17.71 12.22
CA CYS A 288 13.14 -18.83 13.10
C CYS A 288 13.43 -18.54 14.59
N CYS A 289 13.93 -17.33 14.90
CA CYS A 289 14.15 -16.87 16.27
C CYS A 289 15.06 -17.80 17.09
N GLY A 290 16.08 -18.37 16.46
CA GLY A 290 17.04 -19.26 17.12
C GLY A 290 16.54 -20.70 17.38
N ARG A 291 15.30 -21.06 17.02
CA ARG A 291 14.77 -22.43 17.20
C ARG A 291 15.36 -23.47 16.26
N GLY A 292 16.17 -23.05 15.28
CA GLY A 292 16.66 -23.89 14.20
C GLY A 292 15.67 -24.02 13.03
N TYR A 293 16.10 -24.75 12.01
CA TYR A 293 15.32 -25.01 10.80
C TYR A 293 15.63 -26.39 10.26
N GLU A 294 14.68 -26.98 9.54
CA GLU A 294 14.86 -28.25 8.84
C GLU A 294 14.82 -28.05 7.31
N ALA A 295 15.60 -28.85 6.59
CA ALA A 295 15.58 -28.87 5.13
C ALA A 295 14.48 -29.81 4.65
N VAL A 296 13.44 -29.26 4.04
CA VAL A 296 12.33 -30.03 3.47
C VAL A 296 12.47 -30.05 1.96
N ARG A 297 12.48 -31.27 1.40
CA ARG A 297 12.53 -31.48 -0.05
C ARG A 297 11.12 -31.62 -0.59
N ARG A 298 10.76 -30.85 -1.61
CA ARG A 298 9.48 -30.96 -2.30
C ARG A 298 9.69 -30.99 -3.80
N THR A 299 8.95 -31.88 -4.44
CA THR A 299 8.90 -31.97 -5.90
C THR A 299 7.79 -31.07 -6.40
N HIS A 300 8.14 -30.15 -7.31
CA HIS A 300 7.20 -29.27 -7.99
C HIS A 300 7.12 -29.67 -9.46
N ARG A 301 5.89 -29.84 -9.96
CA ARG A 301 5.62 -29.97 -11.39
C ARG A 301 5.75 -28.59 -12.03
N VAL A 302 6.70 -28.44 -12.95
CA VAL A 302 6.96 -27.20 -13.67
C VAL A 302 6.91 -27.46 -15.16
N ASN A 303 6.51 -26.44 -15.91
CA ASN A 303 6.63 -26.47 -17.36
C ASN A 303 8.11 -26.41 -17.72
N CYS A 304 8.55 -27.35 -18.55
CA CYS A 304 9.93 -27.50 -19.02
C CYS A 304 9.93 -27.74 -20.52
N ASN A 305 11.11 -27.61 -21.15
CA ASN A 305 11.31 -27.92 -22.56
C ASN A 305 10.30 -27.25 -23.50
N CYS A 306 9.88 -26.03 -23.17
CA CYS A 306 8.88 -25.30 -23.93
C CYS A 306 9.39 -24.97 -25.33
N ARG A 307 8.63 -25.36 -26.36
CA ARG A 307 8.89 -25.02 -27.76
C ARG A 307 7.77 -24.15 -28.29
N PHE A 308 8.15 -23.08 -28.98
CA PHE A 308 7.21 -22.23 -29.69
C PHE A 308 6.87 -22.88 -31.03
N GLN A 309 5.59 -23.11 -31.29
CA GLN A 309 5.09 -23.51 -32.60
C GLN A 309 4.71 -22.26 -33.39
N TYR A 310 5.29 -22.14 -34.58
CA TYR A 310 4.92 -21.09 -35.52
C TYR A 310 3.42 -21.21 -35.82
N CYS A 311 2.66 -20.12 -35.64
CA CYS A 311 1.19 -20.06 -35.41
C CYS A 311 0.74 -20.01 -33.93
N CYS A 312 1.55 -19.37 -33.07
CA CYS A 312 1.17 -18.72 -31.80
C CYS A 312 0.90 -19.61 -30.58
N GLU A 313 1.34 -20.86 -30.60
CA GLU A 313 1.22 -21.75 -29.44
C GLU A 313 2.58 -22.05 -28.81
N VAL A 314 2.63 -22.10 -27.47
CA VAL A 314 3.79 -22.59 -26.72
C VAL A 314 3.43 -23.95 -26.14
N GLN A 315 4.08 -25.00 -26.62
CA GLN A 315 3.91 -26.35 -26.08
C GLN A 315 5.06 -26.65 -25.11
N CYS A 316 4.71 -27.04 -23.89
CA CYS A 316 5.65 -27.40 -22.84
C CYS A 316 5.38 -28.81 -22.33
N GLU A 317 6.44 -29.51 -21.94
CA GLU A 317 6.34 -30.74 -21.17
C GLU A 317 6.18 -30.41 -19.67
N THR A 318 5.62 -31.35 -18.90
CA THR A 318 5.57 -31.23 -17.43
C THR A 318 6.72 -32.03 -16.82
N CYS A 319 7.68 -31.33 -16.21
CA CYS A 319 8.81 -31.96 -15.51
C CYS A 319 8.64 -31.85 -13.99
N ASP A 320 9.14 -32.85 -13.29
CA ASP A 320 9.29 -32.82 -11.83
C ASP A 320 10.65 -32.21 -11.45
N ARG A 321 10.64 -30.99 -10.86
CA ARG A 321 11.83 -30.38 -10.26
C ARG A 321 11.81 -30.53 -8.75
N ARG A 322 12.90 -31.05 -8.19
CA ARG A 322 13.11 -31.11 -6.73
C ARG A 322 13.68 -29.78 -6.24
N HIS A 323 13.02 -29.18 -5.27
CA HIS A 323 13.50 -27.99 -4.57
C HIS A 323 13.63 -28.29 -3.09
N THR A 324 14.75 -27.89 -2.50
CA THR A 324 14.99 -27.96 -1.05
C THR A 324 14.72 -26.59 -0.48
N TYR A 325 13.82 -26.50 0.49
CA TYR A 325 13.56 -25.27 1.24
C TYR A 325 13.83 -25.48 2.73
N SER A 326 14.29 -24.43 3.40
CA SER A 326 14.47 -24.43 4.84
C SER A 326 13.17 -23.99 5.52
N ARG A 327 12.73 -24.75 6.53
CA ARG A 327 11.50 -24.50 7.29
C ARG A 327 11.81 -24.31 8.77
N CYS A 328 11.30 -23.25 9.38
CA CYS A 328 11.47 -22.98 10.81
C CYS A 328 10.81 -24.04 11.68
N LEU A 329 11.51 -24.47 12.74
CA LEU A 329 11.01 -25.40 13.75
C LEU A 329 10.01 -24.77 14.71
#